data_AF-A0A8B7RCR0-F1
#
_entry.id   AF-A0A8B7RCR0-F1
#
_cell.length_a   1.000
_cell.length_b   1.000
_cell.length_c   1.000
_cell.angle_alpha   90.00
_cell.angle_beta   90.00
_cell.angle_gamma   90.00
#
_symmetry.space_group_name_H-M   'P 1'
#
loop_
_entity.id
_entity.type
_entity.pdbx_description
1 polymer ?
#
loop_
_entity_poly.entity_id
_entity_poly.type
_entity_poly.pdbx_seq_one_letter_code
_entity_poly.pdbx_strand_id
1 'polypeptide(L)'
;MPSREPPKTRGSRGDLHALPRGAGPPPGAYRVRAKKIVFEDELPSRPLLGTKKPVGSIPGGHMPRPHPLPDYELKYPAVSSERERSRYAAVFQDQYAEFLDLQQKVGSAQAKLQQLEALLTSLPVPRSQKEAQVTARVWREFEKKQMDPSFLDKQARCRYLKNKLRHLKAQIQKFDDQGDSEGSVYF
;
A
#
# COMPACT_ATOMS: atom_id res chain seq x y z
N MET A 1 -56.40 6.72 21.14
CA MET A 1 -57.63 6.22 20.49
C MET A 1 -58.65 7.35 20.50
N PRO A 2 -59.49 7.54 19.45
CA PRO A 2 -59.31 7.39 18.00
C PRO A 2 -59.87 8.61 17.21
N SER A 3 -59.54 8.84 15.94
CA SER A 3 -60.42 8.58 14.77
C SER A 3 -59.66 9.00 13.48
N ARG A 4 -59.40 8.09 12.52
CA ARG A 4 -60.18 7.74 11.30
C ARG A 4 -59.96 8.79 10.18
N GLU A 5 -59.47 8.50 8.96
CA GLU A 5 -59.79 7.42 8.00
C GLU A 5 -58.68 7.12 6.93
N PRO A 6 -58.63 5.90 6.32
CA PRO A 6 -58.09 5.56 4.98
C PRO A 6 -59.25 5.39 3.94
N PRO A 7 -59.14 5.00 2.62
CA PRO A 7 -58.16 4.10 1.97
C PRO A 7 -57.84 4.24 0.44
N LYS A 8 -56.91 3.36 -0.03
CA LYS A 8 -56.79 2.61 -1.33
C LYS A 8 -57.19 3.20 -2.71
N THR A 9 -56.30 2.97 -3.69
CA THR A 9 -56.42 2.20 -4.98
C THR A 9 -55.49 2.85 -6.03
N ARG A 10 -54.68 2.15 -6.84
CA ARG A 10 -54.98 1.34 -8.04
C ARG A 10 -53.58 0.98 -8.61
N GLY A 11 -53.17 -0.27 -8.81
CA GLY A 11 -53.71 -1.20 -9.81
C GLY A 11 -53.16 -0.86 -11.20
N SER A 12 -52.07 -1.48 -11.64
CA SER A 12 -51.90 -1.71 -13.08
C SER A 12 -51.33 -3.10 -13.33
N ARG A 13 -52.15 -3.83 -14.08
CA ARG A 13 -52.08 -5.23 -14.47
C ARG A 13 -52.09 -5.17 -15.99
N GLY A 14 -51.16 -5.85 -16.64
CA GLY A 14 -51.12 -6.03 -18.09
C GLY A 14 -49.80 -6.70 -18.45
N ASP A 15 -49.74 -7.72 -19.28
CA ASP A 15 -50.80 -8.57 -19.81
C ASP A 15 -50.12 -9.90 -20.17
N LEU A 16 -50.90 -10.97 -20.15
CA LEU A 16 -50.47 -12.28 -20.60
C LEU A 16 -50.46 -12.28 -22.13
N HIS A 17 -49.34 -12.68 -22.74
CA HIS A 17 -49.40 -13.31 -24.05
C HIS A 17 -48.82 -14.73 -23.99
N ALA A 18 -49.58 -15.61 -24.61
CA ALA A 18 -49.56 -17.05 -24.50
C ALA A 18 -48.38 -17.73 -25.23
N LEU A 19 -48.03 -18.89 -24.67
CA LEU A 19 -47.41 -20.12 -25.24
C LEU A 19 -47.88 -20.47 -26.68
N PRO A 20 -47.14 -21.29 -27.48
CA PRO A 20 -46.79 -22.64 -27.04
C PRO A 20 -45.48 -23.31 -27.53
N ARG A 21 -45.05 -24.24 -26.66
CA ARG A 21 -44.58 -25.62 -26.91
C ARG A 21 -43.42 -25.87 -27.89
N GLY A 22 -42.34 -26.37 -27.29
CA GLY A 22 -41.52 -27.45 -27.84
C GLY A 22 -40.96 -28.28 -26.67
N ALA A 23 -41.27 -29.58 -26.65
CA ALA A 23 -40.95 -30.53 -25.58
C ALA A 23 -39.45 -30.90 -25.51
N GLY A 24 -38.93 -31.24 -24.32
CA GLY A 24 -37.63 -31.94 -24.12
C GLY A 24 -37.76 -33.47 -24.32
N PRO A 25 -36.98 -34.35 -23.65
CA PRO A 25 -35.63 -34.28 -22.99
C PRO A 25 -34.76 -35.50 -23.49
N PRO A 26 -33.75 -36.14 -22.80
CA PRO A 26 -33.23 -36.00 -21.43
C PRO A 26 -31.67 -36.22 -21.31
N PRO A 27 -31.04 -36.68 -20.18
CA PRO A 27 -29.81 -36.06 -19.65
C PRO A 27 -28.59 -37.01 -19.63
N GLY A 28 -27.37 -36.45 -19.51
CA GLY A 28 -26.13 -37.25 -19.49
C GLY A 28 -25.09 -36.75 -18.49
N ALA A 29 -25.03 -37.42 -17.35
CA ALA A 29 -23.92 -37.63 -16.41
C ALA A 29 -22.74 -36.63 -16.34
N TYR A 30 -22.60 -36.08 -15.14
CA TYR A 30 -21.38 -35.63 -14.49
C TYR A 30 -20.14 -36.51 -14.79
N ARG A 31 -19.00 -35.89 -15.11
CA ARG A 31 -17.67 -36.37 -14.68
C ARG A 31 -16.74 -35.21 -14.35
N VAL A 32 -16.30 -35.20 -13.10
CA VAL A 32 -15.13 -34.46 -12.61
C VAL A 32 -13.88 -35.07 -13.24
N ARG A 33 -12.95 -34.22 -13.72
CA ARG A 33 -11.54 -34.61 -13.74
C ARG A 33 -10.64 -33.39 -13.52
N ALA A 34 -9.73 -33.59 -12.58
CA ALA A 34 -8.73 -32.62 -12.13
C ALA A 34 -7.36 -32.91 -12.76
N LYS A 35 -6.45 -31.93 -12.61
CA LYS A 35 -4.98 -31.98 -12.70
C LYS A 35 -4.44 -32.02 -14.16
N LYS A 36 -3.36 -31.34 -14.57
CA LYS A 36 -2.19 -30.75 -13.88
C LYS A 36 -1.63 -29.58 -14.70
N ILE A 37 -1.03 -28.61 -14.00
CA ILE A 37 -0.06 -27.65 -14.53
C ILE A 37 1.26 -28.43 -14.71
N VAL A 38 1.89 -28.33 -15.89
CA VAL A 38 3.25 -28.81 -16.13
C VAL A 38 4.15 -27.59 -16.28
N PHE A 39 5.09 -27.43 -15.35
CA PHE A 39 6.30 -26.64 -15.54
C PHE A 39 7.43 -27.67 -15.50
N GLU A 40 8.12 -27.86 -16.62
CA GLU A 40 9.44 -28.49 -16.60
C GLU A 40 10.49 -27.41 -16.73
N ASP A 41 11.11 -27.18 -15.59
CA ASP A 41 12.40 -26.58 -15.36
C ASP A 41 13.50 -27.63 -15.61
N GLU A 42 14.70 -27.14 -15.94
CA GLU A 42 16.01 -27.84 -15.94
C GLU A 42 16.54 -28.49 -17.26
N LEU A 43 17.40 -27.71 -17.94
CA LEU A 43 18.46 -28.07 -18.95
C LEU A 43 19.59 -28.92 -18.30
N PRO A 44 20.63 -29.52 -18.97
CA PRO A 44 21.33 -29.13 -20.24
C PRO A 44 21.84 -30.32 -21.15
N SER A 45 22.22 -30.19 -22.43
CA SER A 45 23.50 -29.65 -22.93
C SER A 45 23.62 -29.76 -24.48
N ARG A 46 24.22 -28.74 -25.10
CA ARG A 46 24.71 -28.59 -26.51
C ARG A 46 25.84 -29.63 -26.85
N PRO A 47 26.40 -29.78 -28.10
CA PRO A 47 26.68 -28.66 -29.02
C PRO A 47 26.81 -28.90 -30.57
N LEU A 48 26.80 -27.77 -31.31
CA LEU A 48 27.38 -27.42 -32.65
C LEU A 48 26.74 -28.05 -33.92
N LEU A 49 26.52 -27.35 -35.04
CA LEU A 49 27.41 -26.42 -35.75
C LEU A 49 26.63 -25.61 -36.84
N GLY A 50 26.88 -24.30 -36.91
CA GLY A 50 26.83 -23.44 -38.12
C GLY A 50 25.44 -23.00 -38.63
N THR A 51 25.20 -21.77 -39.11
CA THR A 51 25.99 -20.56 -39.33
C THR A 51 25.04 -19.40 -39.66
N LYS A 52 25.39 -18.19 -39.19
CA LYS A 52 25.06 -16.83 -39.71
C LYS A 52 23.80 -16.08 -39.18
N LYS A 53 24.09 -14.81 -38.84
CA LYS A 53 23.34 -13.77 -38.10
C LYS A 53 22.18 -13.16 -38.94
N PRO A 54 21.27 -12.39 -38.32
CA PRO A 54 21.53 -10.95 -38.31
C PRO A 54 21.28 -10.27 -36.95
N VAL A 55 22.01 -9.16 -36.79
CA VAL A 55 21.72 -7.91 -36.07
C VAL A 55 20.46 -7.94 -35.17
N GLY A 56 20.63 -7.86 -33.85
CA GLY A 56 20.69 -6.56 -33.19
C GLY A 56 19.28 -6.08 -32.83
N SER A 57 18.69 -6.67 -31.79
CA SER A 57 17.53 -6.09 -31.10
C SER A 57 17.77 -6.27 -29.62
N ILE A 58 18.27 -5.20 -29.02
CA ILE A 58 18.42 -5.03 -27.58
C ILE A 58 17.01 -5.17 -26.98
N PRO A 59 16.74 -6.09 -26.03
CA PRO A 59 15.60 -5.91 -25.17
C PRO A 59 15.95 -4.71 -24.28
N GLY A 60 15.39 -3.55 -24.63
CA GLY A 60 15.42 -2.36 -23.80
C GLY A 60 14.63 -2.58 -22.52
N GLY A 61 15.11 -3.49 -21.66
CA GLY A 61 14.75 -3.55 -20.27
C GLY A 61 15.46 -2.40 -19.59
N HIS A 62 14.81 -1.24 -19.54
CA HIS A 62 15.12 -0.23 -18.54
C HIS A 62 14.84 -0.86 -17.17
N MET A 63 15.81 -1.61 -16.64
CA MET A 63 15.92 -1.82 -15.21
C MET A 63 16.16 -0.43 -14.60
N PRO A 64 15.23 0.14 -13.82
CA PRO A 64 15.55 1.34 -13.07
C PRO A 64 16.63 0.92 -12.10
N ARG A 65 17.87 1.35 -12.37
CA ARG A 65 18.99 1.17 -11.45
C ARG A 65 18.51 1.65 -10.08
N PRO A 66 18.51 0.80 -9.04
CA PRO A 66 18.18 1.25 -7.69
C PRO A 66 19.13 2.39 -7.39
N HIS A 67 18.58 3.60 -7.22
CA HIS A 67 19.40 4.74 -6.85
C HIS A 67 19.87 4.45 -5.42
N PRO A 68 21.18 4.29 -5.18
CA PRO A 68 21.68 3.92 -3.84
C PRO A 68 21.40 5.01 -2.80
N LEU A 69 21.10 6.22 -3.27
CA LEU A 69 20.87 7.41 -2.46
C LEU A 69 19.40 7.86 -2.57
N PRO A 70 18.78 8.25 -1.44
CA PRO A 70 17.44 8.84 -1.43
C PRO A 70 17.34 10.08 -2.32
N ASP A 71 16.20 10.25 -3.00
CA ASP A 71 15.98 11.34 -3.96
C ASP A 71 16.15 12.74 -3.35
N TYR A 72 15.84 12.91 -2.06
CA TYR A 72 16.01 14.18 -1.36
C TYR A 72 17.48 14.57 -1.17
N GLU A 73 18.42 13.63 -1.15
CA GLU A 73 19.85 13.97 -1.03
C GLU A 73 20.36 14.58 -2.34
N LEU A 74 19.83 14.11 -3.47
CA LEU A 74 20.14 14.67 -4.79
C LEU A 74 19.42 16.00 -5.04
N LYS A 75 18.16 16.13 -4.57
CA LYS A 75 17.34 17.34 -4.75
C LYS A 75 17.77 18.50 -3.86
N TYR A 76 18.38 18.21 -2.73
CA TYR A 76 18.78 19.21 -1.74
C TYR A 76 20.27 19.06 -1.41
N PRO A 77 21.19 19.42 -2.33
CA PRO A 77 22.63 19.45 -2.05
C PRO A 77 22.99 20.52 -1.01
N ALA A 78 24.28 20.64 -0.70
CA ALA A 78 24.81 21.67 0.18
C ALA A 78 24.36 23.07 -0.25
N VAL A 79 23.86 23.84 0.71
CA VAL A 79 23.37 25.21 0.48
C VAL A 79 24.56 26.11 0.18
N SER A 80 24.45 26.88 -0.90
CA SER A 80 25.50 27.77 -1.39
C SER A 80 25.17 29.26 -1.28
N SER A 81 23.92 29.60 -0.94
CA SER A 81 23.44 30.99 -0.87
C SER A 81 22.27 31.16 0.09
N GLU A 82 22.09 32.39 0.61
CA GLU A 82 20.98 32.73 1.50
C GLU A 82 19.60 32.51 0.84
N ARG A 83 19.51 32.79 -0.47
CA ARG A 83 18.28 32.54 -1.22
C ARG A 83 17.94 31.06 -1.26
N GLU A 84 18.94 30.18 -1.39
CA GLU A 84 18.77 28.74 -1.35
C GLU A 84 18.41 28.22 0.03
N ARG A 85 19.08 28.73 1.07
CA ARG A 85 18.74 28.48 2.47
C ARG A 85 17.26 28.78 2.76
N SER A 86 16.80 29.95 2.33
CA SER A 86 15.40 30.37 2.46
C SER A 86 14.43 29.43 1.73
N ARG A 87 14.78 28.93 0.54
CA ARG A 87 13.96 27.92 -0.17
C ARG A 87 13.88 26.61 0.61
N TYR A 88 15.00 26.12 1.14
CA TYR A 88 15.03 24.88 1.91
C TYR A 88 14.21 25.01 3.20
N ALA A 89 14.28 26.16 3.87
CA ALA A 89 13.49 26.46 5.06
C ALA A 89 11.99 26.45 4.78
N ALA A 90 11.55 27.06 3.67
CA ALA A 90 10.15 27.04 3.26
C ALA A 90 9.65 25.61 2.99
N VAL A 91 10.44 24.79 2.27
CA VAL A 91 10.12 23.37 2.04
C VAL A 91 10.09 22.59 3.36
N PHE A 92 11.02 22.86 4.28
CA PHE A 92 11.04 22.22 5.59
C PHE A 92 9.75 22.52 6.35
N GLN A 93 9.33 23.78 6.42
CA GLN A 93 8.12 24.19 7.15
C GLN A 93 6.86 23.53 6.59
N ASP A 94 6.68 23.56 5.27
CA ASP A 94 5.55 22.92 4.59
C ASP A 94 5.51 21.40 4.88
N GLN A 95 6.63 20.72 4.65
CA GLN A 95 6.70 19.27 4.78
C GLN A 95 6.70 18.81 6.25
N TYR A 96 7.10 19.67 7.19
CA TYR A 96 7.02 19.39 8.62
C TYR A 96 5.56 19.34 9.10
N ALA A 97 4.70 20.21 8.58
CA ALA A 97 3.27 20.14 8.86
C ALA A 97 2.64 18.82 8.37
N GLU A 98 2.97 18.38 7.14
CA GLU A 98 2.56 17.07 6.61
C GLU A 98 3.07 15.92 7.50
N PHE A 99 4.32 15.99 7.93
CA PHE A 99 4.93 14.99 8.80
C PHE A 99 4.20 14.87 10.15
N LEU A 100 3.84 15.99 10.79
CA LEU A 100 3.15 15.97 12.08
C LEU A 100 1.76 15.32 12.00
N ASP A 101 0.97 15.70 11.00
CA ASP A 101 -0.35 15.11 10.76
C ASP A 101 -0.23 13.60 10.49
N LEU A 102 0.72 13.20 9.66
CA LEU A 102 0.94 11.80 9.34
C LEU A 102 1.43 11.00 10.55
N GLN A 103 2.34 11.57 11.34
CA GLN A 103 2.83 10.98 12.58
C GLN A 103 1.68 10.76 13.58
N GLN A 104 0.79 11.74 13.73
CA GLN A 104 -0.39 11.62 14.59
C GLN A 104 -1.32 10.49 14.10
N LYS A 105 -1.59 10.42 12.79
CA LYS A 105 -2.45 9.39 12.20
C LYS A 105 -1.86 7.98 12.38
N VAL A 106 -0.57 7.82 12.08
CA VAL A 106 0.15 6.54 12.25
C VAL A 106 0.20 6.16 13.72
N GLY A 107 0.55 7.09 14.61
CA GLY A 107 0.60 6.85 16.05
C GLY A 107 -0.76 6.44 16.63
N SER A 108 -1.84 7.11 16.22
CA SER A 108 -3.21 6.78 16.65
C SER A 108 -3.64 5.39 16.17
N ALA A 109 -3.32 5.04 14.92
CA ALA A 109 -3.63 3.72 14.38
C ALA A 109 -2.80 2.62 15.09
N GLN A 110 -1.51 2.87 15.31
CA GLN A 110 -0.62 1.96 16.01
C GLN A 110 -1.07 1.73 17.46
N ALA A 111 -1.46 2.78 18.18
CA ALA A 111 -1.99 2.66 19.54
C ALA A 111 -3.25 1.78 19.61
N LYS A 112 -4.17 1.93 18.64
CA LYS A 112 -5.36 1.08 18.53
C LYS A 112 -4.99 -0.38 18.27
N LEU A 113 -4.02 -0.64 17.39
CA LEU A 113 -3.54 -1.99 17.12
C LEU A 113 -2.92 -2.61 18.37
N GLN A 114 -2.08 -1.87 19.10
CA GLN A 114 -1.49 -2.34 20.36
C GLN A 114 -2.54 -2.62 21.43
N GLN A 115 -3.57 -1.78 21.54
CA GLN A 115 -4.69 -2.03 22.47
C GLN A 115 -5.43 -3.32 22.11
N LEU A 116 -5.71 -3.54 20.82
CA LEU A 116 -6.37 -4.77 20.36
C LEU A 116 -5.48 -6.00 20.60
N GLU A 117 -4.19 -5.90 20.35
CA GLU A 117 -3.22 -6.97 20.63
C GLU A 117 -3.19 -7.33 22.13
N ALA A 118 -3.17 -6.32 23.01
CA ALA A 118 -3.23 -6.52 24.46
C ALA A 118 -4.53 -7.22 24.87
N LEU A 119 -5.67 -6.83 24.28
CA LEU A 119 -6.95 -7.49 24.54
C LEU A 119 -6.93 -8.94 24.06
N LEU A 120 -6.44 -9.21 22.84
CA LEU A 120 -6.38 -10.56 22.28
C LEU A 120 -5.45 -11.49 23.05
N THR A 121 -4.32 -10.98 23.54
CA THR A 121 -3.37 -11.74 24.37
C THR A 121 -3.89 -11.97 25.79
N SER A 122 -4.77 -11.11 26.30
CA SER A 122 -5.42 -11.28 27.60
C SER A 122 -6.60 -12.28 27.61
N LEU A 123 -7.06 -12.74 26.44
CA LEU A 123 -8.18 -13.67 26.36
C LEU A 123 -7.84 -15.02 27.01
N PRO A 124 -8.79 -15.65 27.72
CA PRO A 124 -8.58 -16.96 28.30
C PRO A 124 -8.36 -18.02 27.22
N VAL A 125 -7.66 -19.09 27.60
CA VAL A 125 -7.46 -20.25 26.72
C VAL A 125 -8.82 -20.80 26.27
N PRO A 126 -9.05 -20.98 24.96
CA PRO A 126 -10.32 -21.51 24.45
C PRO A 126 -10.65 -22.87 25.07
N ARG A 127 -11.90 -23.04 25.50
CA ARG A 127 -12.38 -24.27 26.14
C ARG A 127 -13.07 -25.23 25.17
N SER A 128 -13.35 -24.76 23.96
CA SER A 128 -13.96 -25.55 22.89
C SER A 128 -13.34 -25.27 21.52
N GLN A 129 -13.50 -26.21 20.58
CA GLN A 129 -13.05 -26.02 19.20
C GLN A 129 -13.71 -24.80 18.53
N LYS A 130 -14.98 -24.53 18.85
CA LYS A 130 -15.72 -23.38 18.31
C LYS A 130 -15.12 -22.07 18.80
N GLU A 131 -14.80 -21.96 20.09
CA GLU A 131 -14.11 -20.79 20.65
C GLU A 131 -12.72 -20.62 20.03
N ALA A 132 -11.96 -21.70 19.87
CA ALA A 132 -10.63 -21.65 19.24
C ALA A 132 -10.72 -21.12 17.79
N GLN A 133 -11.72 -21.56 17.02
CA GLN A 133 -11.96 -21.04 15.67
C GLN A 133 -12.32 -19.55 15.65
N VAL A 134 -13.12 -19.08 16.61
CA VAL A 134 -13.46 -17.66 16.74
C VAL A 134 -12.20 -16.85 17.05
N THR A 135 -11.41 -17.26 18.05
CA THR A 135 -10.15 -16.59 18.40
C THR A 135 -9.18 -16.55 17.23
N ALA A 136 -8.99 -17.67 16.52
CA ALA A 136 -8.13 -17.73 15.34
C ALA A 136 -8.62 -16.81 14.20
N ARG A 137 -9.94 -16.69 14.02
CA ARG A 137 -10.52 -15.77 13.03
C ARG A 137 -10.24 -14.32 13.40
N VAL A 138 -10.39 -13.95 14.66
CA VAL A 138 -10.13 -12.57 15.12
C VAL A 138 -8.64 -12.22 14.97
N TRP A 139 -7.73 -13.13 15.32
CA TRP A 139 -6.29 -12.95 15.10
C TRP A 139 -5.94 -12.74 13.62
N ARG A 140 -6.56 -13.51 12.73
CA ARG A 140 -6.35 -13.34 11.27
C ARG A 140 -6.80 -11.98 10.76
N GLU A 141 -7.96 -11.50 11.21
CA GLU A 141 -8.44 -10.16 10.83
C GLU A 141 -7.54 -9.06 11.40
N PHE A 142 -7.04 -9.23 12.63
CA PHE A 142 -6.06 -8.33 13.24
C PHE A 142 -4.76 -8.26 12.44
N GLU A 143 -4.20 -9.43 12.07
CA GLU A 143 -2.98 -9.51 11.26
C GLU A 143 -3.18 -8.85 9.89
N LYS A 144 -4.34 -9.06 9.26
CA LYS A 144 -4.72 -8.37 8.02
C LYS A 144 -4.74 -6.85 8.17
N LYS A 145 -5.17 -6.32 9.32
CA LYS A 145 -5.12 -4.88 9.61
C LYS A 145 -3.69 -4.37 9.84
N GLN A 146 -2.83 -5.18 10.44
CA GLN A 146 -1.40 -4.85 10.61
C GLN A 146 -0.67 -4.80 9.25
N MET A 147 -1.02 -5.71 8.34
CA MET A 147 -0.45 -5.79 7.00
C MET A 147 -1.19 -4.95 5.95
N ASP A 148 -2.07 -4.05 6.39
CA ASP A 148 -2.83 -3.20 5.47
C ASP A 148 -1.88 -2.28 4.67
N PRO A 149 -1.87 -2.34 3.33
CA PRO A 149 -0.95 -1.54 2.52
C PRO A 149 -1.09 -0.04 2.77
N SER A 150 -2.30 0.47 2.99
CA SER A 150 -2.52 1.90 3.25
C SER A 150 -1.88 2.34 4.58
N PHE A 151 -1.89 1.47 5.60
CA PHE A 151 -1.19 1.73 6.86
C PHE A 151 0.33 1.69 6.68
N LEU A 152 0.85 0.67 6.00
CA LEU A 152 2.27 0.52 5.73
C LEU A 152 2.84 1.68 4.89
N ASP A 153 2.09 2.14 3.88
CA ASP A 153 2.45 3.27 3.04
C ASP A 153 2.53 4.57 3.85
N LYS A 154 1.57 4.82 4.74
CA LYS A 154 1.60 5.98 5.66
C LYS A 154 2.80 5.91 6.59
N GLN A 155 3.13 4.72 7.10
CA GLN A 155 4.30 4.52 7.94
C GLN A 155 5.60 4.76 7.16
N ALA A 156 5.70 4.24 5.94
CA ALA A 156 6.84 4.45 5.04
C ALA A 156 7.00 5.94 4.69
N ARG A 157 5.91 6.63 4.36
CA ARG A 157 5.89 8.07 4.09
C ARG A 157 6.34 8.89 5.30
N CYS A 158 5.92 8.52 6.51
CA CYS A 158 6.35 9.16 7.75
C CYS A 158 7.87 9.01 7.96
N ARG A 159 8.42 7.79 7.75
CA ARG A 159 9.88 7.56 7.81
C ARG A 159 10.64 8.38 6.75
N TYR A 160 10.11 8.42 5.52
CA TYR A 160 10.68 9.19 4.43
C TYR A 160 10.74 10.68 4.76
N LEU A 161 9.62 11.27 5.19
CA LEU A 161 9.56 12.69 5.57
C LEU A 161 10.51 13.00 6.73
N LYS A 162 10.57 12.14 7.76
CA LYS A 162 11.52 12.32 8.87
C LYS A 162 12.96 12.41 8.38
N ASN A 163 13.38 11.52 7.48
CA ASN A 163 14.73 11.52 6.94
C ASN A 163 15.00 12.74 6.04
N LYS A 164 14.05 13.09 5.17
CA LYS A 164 14.12 14.28 4.31
C LYS A 164 14.23 15.56 5.13
N LEU A 165 13.39 15.72 6.15
CA LEU A 165 13.39 16.89 7.03
C LEU A 165 14.68 16.99 7.83
N ARG A 166 15.20 15.86 8.35
CA ARG A 166 16.51 15.81 9.00
C ARG A 166 17.62 16.27 8.06
N HIS A 167 17.60 15.84 6.80
CA HIS A 167 18.57 16.25 5.78
C HIS A 167 18.48 17.74 5.48
N LEU A 168 17.29 18.27 5.21
CA LEU A 168 17.05 19.70 4.99
C LEU A 168 17.57 20.55 6.14
N LYS A 169 17.22 20.17 7.39
CA LYS A 169 17.70 20.85 8.60
C LYS A 169 19.22 20.84 8.67
N ALA A 170 19.87 19.71 8.37
CA ALA A 170 21.32 19.62 8.37
C ALA A 170 21.98 20.50 7.30
N GLN A 171 21.41 20.61 6.10
CA GLN A 171 21.96 21.48 5.05
C GLN A 171 21.82 22.97 5.39
N ILE A 172 20.69 23.37 5.98
CA ILE A 172 20.49 24.74 6.46
C ILE A 172 21.47 25.05 7.59
N GLN A 173 21.54 24.20 8.61
CA GLN A 173 22.43 24.42 9.76
C GLN A 173 23.90 24.54 9.33
N LYS A 174 24.37 23.67 8.43
CA LYS A 174 25.75 23.74 7.93
C LYS A 174 26.09 25.07 7.27
N PHE A 175 25.13 25.68 6.57
CA PHE A 175 25.33 26.98 5.94
C PHE A 175 25.34 28.10 6.98
N ASP A 176 24.43 28.05 7.94
CA ASP A 176 24.36 29.02 9.04
C ASP A 176 25.68 29.03 9.84
N ASP A 177 26.20 27.84 10.19
CA ASP A 177 27.47 27.69 10.91
C ASP A 177 28.68 28.24 10.12
N GLN A 178 28.65 28.17 8.77
CA GLN A 178 29.69 28.72 7.91
C GLN A 178 29.62 30.26 7.84
N GLY A 179 28.43 30.83 7.75
CA GLY A 179 28.22 32.28 7.75
C GLY A 179 28.64 32.94 9.07
N ASP A 180 28.36 32.28 10.20
CA ASP A 180 28.77 32.76 11.52
C ASP A 180 30.29 32.69 11.72
N SER A 181 30.96 31.75 11.06
CA SER A 181 32.42 31.58 11.11
C SER A 181 33.17 32.61 10.26
N GLU A 182 32.68 32.95 9.06
CA GLU A 182 33.31 33.98 8.20
C GLU A 182 33.03 35.41 8.68
N GLY A 183 31.94 35.63 9.42
CA GLY A 183 31.63 36.92 10.06
C GLY A 183 32.51 37.26 11.27
N SER A 184 33.30 36.32 11.79
CA SER A 184 34.11 36.48 13.01
C SER A 184 35.56 36.96 12.75
N VAL A 185 35.96 37.21 11.50
CA VAL A 185 37.32 37.68 11.16
C VAL A 185 37.28 39.04 10.49
N TYR A 186 36.80 40.06 11.21
CA TYR A 186 37.12 41.45 10.92
C TYR A 186 37.27 42.23 12.24
N PHE A 187 38.55 42.47 12.58
CA PHE A 187 39.17 43.38 13.56
C PHE A 187 38.44 43.72 14.87
#